data_AF-A0AA85EM92-F1
#
_entry.id   AF-A0AA85EM92-F1
#
_cell.length_a   1.000
_cell.length_b   1.000
_cell.length_c   1.000
_cell.angle_alpha   90.00
_cell.angle_beta   90.00
_cell.angle_gamma   90.00
#
_symmetry.space_group_name_H-M   'P 1'
#
loop_
_entity.id
_entity.type
_entity.pdbx_description
1 polymer ?
#
loop_
_entity_poly.entity_id
_entity_poly.type
_entity_poly.pdbx_seq_one_letter_code
_entity_poly.pdbx_strand_id
1 'polypeptide(L)'
;MAQVNPSLKDISLNTRSRAKFVSGFPVKVENMNSLDNPGEGDQNNPRQAEIEQKKLDIACYKHSLELNRIALSKTIWDIRNYCFTNAQNDPLLCPPRDNPYKSQRSCTVI
;
A
#
# COMPACT_ATOMS: atom_id res chain seq x y z
N MET A 1 17.59 -35.31 -15.15
CA MET A 1 16.54 -35.51 -14.15
C MET A 1 17.12 -35.16 -12.78
N ALA A 2 16.67 -34.07 -12.16
CA ALA A 2 16.98 -33.77 -10.77
C ALA A 2 15.74 -33.10 -10.15
N GLN A 3 14.96 -33.89 -9.40
CA GLN A 3 13.94 -33.39 -8.50
C GLN A 3 14.64 -32.76 -7.29
N VAL A 4 14.42 -31.47 -7.06
CA VAL A 4 14.74 -30.84 -5.79
C VAL A 4 13.42 -30.36 -5.19
N ASN A 5 12.85 -31.19 -4.31
CA ASN A 5 11.76 -30.80 -3.42
C ASN A 5 12.38 -30.17 -2.17
N PRO A 6 12.06 -28.91 -1.80
CA PRO A 6 12.28 -28.46 -0.44
C PRO A 6 11.04 -28.81 0.41
N SER A 7 11.31 -29.59 1.46
CA SER A 7 10.40 -30.02 2.52
C SER A 7 9.66 -28.85 3.18
N LEU A 8 8.33 -28.85 3.09
CA LEU A 8 7.42 -28.00 3.88
C LEU A 8 7.30 -28.54 5.32
N LYS A 9 8.32 -28.32 6.15
CA LYS A 9 8.18 -28.45 7.60
C LYS A 9 8.91 -27.28 8.22
N ASP A 10 8.25 -26.63 9.19
CA ASP A 10 8.73 -25.51 10.00
C ASP A 10 8.44 -24.09 9.46
N ILE A 11 7.15 -23.76 9.28
CA ILE A 11 6.69 -22.37 9.45
C ILE A 11 5.79 -22.34 10.67
N SER A 12 6.39 -22.05 11.83
CA SER A 12 5.68 -21.74 13.07
C SER A 12 4.97 -20.39 12.92
N LEU A 13 3.63 -20.42 12.83
CA LEU A 13 2.79 -19.23 12.80
C LEU A 13 2.62 -18.67 14.22
N ASN A 14 3.59 -17.88 14.68
CA ASN A 14 3.39 -16.99 15.82
C ASN A 14 3.07 -15.58 15.33
N THR A 15 1.79 -15.30 15.07
CA THR A 15 1.33 -13.96 14.69
C THR A 15 0.78 -13.21 15.89
N ARG A 16 1.65 -12.47 16.58
CA ARG A 16 1.23 -11.34 17.42
C ARG A 16 1.93 -10.07 16.93
N SER A 17 1.52 -9.57 15.76
CA SER A 17 1.99 -8.28 15.26
C SER A 17 1.17 -7.15 15.87
N ARG A 18 1.79 -6.48 16.83
CA ARG A 18 1.40 -5.18 17.38
C ARG A 18 1.48 -4.14 16.26
N ALA A 19 0.33 -3.72 15.74
CA ALA A 19 0.26 -2.64 14.76
C ALA A 19 0.81 -1.35 15.39
N LYS A 20 1.88 -0.80 14.80
CA LYS A 20 2.36 0.54 15.12
C LYS A 20 1.53 1.53 14.30
N PHE A 21 0.84 2.41 15.02
CA PHE A 21 0.08 3.54 14.50
C PHE A 21 1.02 4.47 13.72
N VAL A 22 0.78 4.66 12.43
CA VAL A 22 1.43 5.69 11.61
C VAL A 22 0.41 6.82 11.49
N SER A 23 0.62 7.87 12.28
CA SER A 23 -0.12 9.13 12.18
C SER A 23 0.37 9.91 10.97
N GLY A 24 -0.52 10.25 10.04
CA GLY A 24 -0.22 11.28 9.05
C GLY A 24 -0.92 11.13 7.72
N PHE A 25 -2.19 11.49 7.65
CA PHE A 25 -2.79 11.99 6.41
C PHE A 25 -3.67 13.20 6.77
N PRO A 26 -3.30 14.44 6.38
CA PRO A 26 -4.19 15.58 6.55
C PRO A 26 -5.24 15.55 5.45
N VAL A 27 -6.47 15.15 5.78
CA VAL A 27 -7.63 15.38 4.90
C VAL A 27 -8.02 16.85 5.08
N LYS A 28 -7.77 17.66 4.06
CA LYS A 28 -8.18 19.06 4.02
C LYS A 28 -9.68 19.10 3.72
N VAL A 29 -10.50 19.32 4.75
CA VAL A 29 -11.95 19.46 4.61
C VAL A 29 -12.23 20.88 4.14
N GLU A 30 -12.60 21.03 2.86
CA GLU A 30 -13.09 22.29 2.31
C GLU A 30 -14.50 22.57 2.84
N ASN A 31 -14.68 23.77 3.36
CA ASN A 31 -15.88 24.22 4.06
C ASN A 31 -16.94 24.68 3.05
N MET A 32 -18.10 24.03 2.98
CA MET A 32 -19.29 24.51 2.26
C MET A 32 -20.47 24.67 3.24
N ASN A 33 -21.05 25.86 3.24
CA ASN A 33 -22.09 26.38 4.15
C ASN A 33 -23.42 25.58 4.14
N SER A 34 -24.18 25.63 5.25
CA SER A 34 -25.53 26.28 5.31
C SER A 34 -26.32 25.97 6.59
N LEU A 35 -26.65 27.05 7.32
CA LEU A 35 -27.81 27.41 8.16
C LEU A 35 -28.54 26.45 9.14
N ASP A 36 -28.83 27.07 10.31
CA ASP A 36 -29.95 26.93 11.27
C ASP A 36 -29.87 25.98 12.49
N ASN A 37 -29.35 26.51 13.61
CA ASN A 37 -30.11 26.70 14.88
C ASN A 37 -29.28 27.43 15.96
N PRO A 38 -29.85 28.36 16.76
CA PRO A 38 -29.17 29.01 17.88
C PRO A 38 -29.39 28.17 19.15
N GLY A 39 -28.50 27.23 19.41
CA GLY A 39 -28.34 26.60 20.71
C GLY A 39 -26.95 26.95 21.24
N GLU A 40 -26.90 27.80 22.26
CA GLU A 40 -25.67 28.13 22.98
C GLU A 40 -25.00 26.84 23.49
N GLY A 41 -23.93 26.43 22.83
CA GLY A 41 -23.13 25.26 23.18
C GLY A 41 -21.66 25.60 22.99
N ASP A 42 -21.01 25.94 24.11
CA ASP A 42 -19.56 26.01 24.36
C ASP A 42 -18.66 25.64 23.15
N GLN A 43 -18.34 26.65 22.33
CA GLN A 43 -17.67 26.49 21.04
C GLN A 43 -16.17 26.12 21.11
N ASN A 44 -15.63 25.67 22.24
CA ASN A 44 -14.25 25.17 22.31
C ASN A 44 -14.07 24.14 23.43
N ASN A 45 -15.01 23.19 23.56
CA ASN A 45 -14.78 22.09 24.49
C ASN A 45 -13.80 21.08 23.86
N PRO A 46 -12.54 20.97 24.33
CA PRO A 46 -11.55 20.05 23.77
C PRO A 46 -12.04 18.59 23.81
N ARG A 47 -12.96 18.28 24.74
CA ARG A 47 -13.61 16.97 24.84
C ARG A 47 -14.50 16.67 23.64
N GLN A 48 -15.18 17.66 23.07
CA GLN A 48 -16.06 17.47 21.93
C GLN A 48 -15.26 17.15 20.66
N ALA A 49 -14.17 17.88 20.43
CA ALA A 49 -13.22 17.59 19.36
C ALA A 49 -12.63 16.18 19.49
N GLU A 50 -12.27 15.76 20.72
CA GLU A 50 -11.77 14.41 20.98
C GLU A 50 -12.84 13.33 20.68
N ILE A 51 -14.11 13.58 21.01
CA ILE A 51 -15.22 12.66 20.72
C ILE A 51 -15.44 12.54 19.20
N GLU A 52 -15.40 13.65 18.48
CA GLU A 52 -15.55 13.66 17.01
C GLU A 52 -14.41 12.92 16.33
N GLN A 53 -13.18 13.13 16.77
CA GLN A 53 -12.03 12.36 16.29
C GLN A 53 -12.22 10.86 16.53
N LYS A 54 -12.62 10.45 17.74
CA LYS A 54 -12.87 9.04 18.05
C LYS A 54 -13.99 8.43 17.20
N LYS A 55 -15.03 9.20 16.88
CA LYS A 55 -16.10 8.76 15.98
C LYS A 55 -15.56 8.49 14.57
N LEU A 56 -14.69 9.36 14.06
CA LEU A 56 -14.02 9.17 12.78
C LEU A 56 -13.14 7.92 12.80
N ASP A 57 -12.33 7.74 13.83
CA ASP A 57 -11.47 6.56 13.98
C ASP A 57 -12.31 5.26 13.99
N ILE A 58 -13.41 5.25 14.72
CA ILE A 58 -14.35 4.11 14.75
C ILE A 58 -14.93 3.84 13.35
N ALA A 59 -15.31 4.88 12.60
CA ALA A 59 -15.79 4.72 11.24
C ALA A 59 -14.71 4.10 10.33
N CYS A 60 -13.46 4.56 10.45
CA CYS A 60 -12.33 3.98 9.72
C CYS A 60 -12.10 2.50 10.09
N TYR A 61 -12.20 2.13 11.37
CA TYR A 61 -12.05 0.74 11.80
C TYR A 61 -13.18 -0.15 11.28
N LYS A 62 -14.43 0.33 11.33
CA LYS A 62 -15.58 -0.39 10.77
C LYS A 62 -15.38 -0.69 9.28
N HIS A 63 -14.99 0.33 8.51
CA HIS A 63 -14.69 0.13 7.09
C HIS A 63 -13.54 -0.86 6.85
N SER A 64 -12.48 -0.81 7.68
CA SER A 64 -11.35 -1.73 7.58
C SER A 64 -11.72 -3.20 7.84
N LEU A 65 -12.80 -3.45 8.59
CA LEU A 65 -13.31 -4.80 8.87
C LEU A 65 -14.12 -5.37 7.70
N GLU A 66 -14.68 -4.51 6.85
CA GLU A 66 -15.48 -4.90 5.66
C GLU A 66 -14.59 -5.33 4.48
N LEU A 67 -13.27 -5.19 4.60
CA LEU A 67 -12.33 -5.56 3.54
C LEU A 67 -12.27 -7.07 3.34
N ASN A 68 -12.62 -7.51 2.13
CA ASN A 68 -12.43 -8.88 1.68
C ASN A 68 -10.94 -9.15 1.42
N ARG A 69 -10.29 -9.90 2.33
CA ARG A 69 -8.87 -10.25 2.21
C ARG A 69 -8.68 -11.50 1.35
N ILE A 70 -7.61 -11.50 0.57
CA ILE A 70 -7.16 -12.66 -0.19
C ILE A 70 -6.14 -13.44 0.65
N ALA A 71 -6.11 -14.77 0.52
CA ALA A 71 -5.13 -15.61 1.19
C ALA A 71 -3.70 -15.25 0.76
N LEU A 72 -2.79 -15.11 1.73
CA LEU A 72 -1.42 -14.68 1.48
C LEU A 72 -0.68 -15.58 0.47
N SER A 73 -0.91 -16.90 0.52
CA SER A 73 -0.34 -17.85 -0.43
C SER A 73 -0.74 -17.55 -1.88
N LYS A 74 -2.01 -17.21 -2.11
CA LYS A 74 -2.54 -16.81 -3.41
C LYS A 74 -1.90 -15.51 -3.88
N THR A 75 -1.82 -14.52 -2.99
CA THR A 75 -1.20 -13.22 -3.29
C THR A 75 0.27 -13.38 -3.68
N ILE A 76 1.04 -14.16 -2.92
CA ILE A 76 2.45 -14.44 -3.22
C ILE A 76 2.58 -15.12 -4.58
N TRP A 77 1.75 -16.13 -4.85
CA TRP A 77 1.74 -16.85 -6.12
C TRP A 77 1.46 -15.92 -7.31
N ASP A 78 0.46 -15.05 -7.19
CA ASP A 78 0.05 -14.15 -8.25
C ASP A 78 1.13 -13.09 -8.54
N ILE A 79 1.71 -12.49 -7.50
CA ILE A 79 2.85 -11.55 -7.63
C ILE A 79 4.04 -12.25 -8.29
N ARG A 80 4.39 -13.44 -7.79
CA ARG A 80 5.50 -14.24 -8.31
C ARG A 80 5.35 -14.48 -9.80
N ASN A 81 4.18 -14.98 -10.22
CA ASN A 81 3.93 -15.32 -11.61
C ASN A 81 3.92 -14.08 -12.52
N TYR A 82 3.37 -12.97 -12.03
CA TYR A 82 3.42 -11.71 -12.76
C TYR A 82 4.86 -11.28 -13.04
N CYS A 83 5.74 -11.34 -12.03
CA CYS A 83 7.16 -11.02 -12.21
C CYS A 83 7.84 -11.96 -13.21
N PHE A 84 7.66 -13.28 -13.09
CA PHE A 84 8.31 -14.23 -14.01
C PHE A 84 7.85 -14.10 -15.46
N THR A 85 6.55 -13.82 -15.68
CA THR A 85 6.00 -13.65 -17.02
C THR A 85 6.59 -12.42 -17.72
N ASN A 86 6.85 -11.35 -16.96
CA ASN A 86 7.31 -10.07 -17.51
C ASN A 86 8.83 -9.87 -17.44
N ALA A 87 9.57 -10.73 -16.73
CA ALA A 87 11.01 -10.55 -16.50
C ALA A 87 11.83 -10.38 -17.78
N GLN A 88 11.48 -11.07 -18.87
CA GLN A 88 12.19 -10.97 -20.16
C GLN A 88 12.00 -9.62 -20.86
N ASN A 89 10.90 -8.92 -20.56
CA ASN A 89 10.58 -7.62 -21.14
C ASN A 89 11.07 -6.45 -20.27
N ASP A 90 11.58 -6.74 -19.06
CA ASP A 90 12.14 -5.72 -18.18
C ASP A 90 13.55 -5.36 -18.67
N PRO A 91 13.79 -4.14 -19.19
CA PRO A 91 15.09 -3.74 -19.72
C PRO A 91 16.17 -3.61 -18.63
N LEU A 92 15.82 -3.64 -17.35
CA LEU A 92 16.79 -3.65 -16.25
C LEU A 92 17.22 -5.07 -15.89
N LEU A 93 16.34 -6.06 -16.06
CA LEU A 93 16.67 -7.47 -15.87
C LEU A 93 17.26 -8.11 -17.14
N CYS A 94 16.76 -7.71 -18.31
CA CYS A 94 17.22 -8.15 -19.63
C CYS A 94 17.59 -6.92 -20.49
N PRO A 95 18.80 -6.36 -20.31
CA PRO A 95 19.23 -5.15 -21.01
C PRO A 95 19.17 -5.28 -22.54
N PRO A 96 18.45 -4.38 -23.23
CA PRO A 96 18.40 -4.38 -24.68
C PRO A 96 19.73 -3.88 -25.28
N ARG A 97 20.10 -4.41 -26.44
CA ARG A 97 21.31 -3.97 -27.18
C ARG A 97 21.22 -2.52 -27.65
N ASP A 98 20.01 -2.05 -27.92
CA ASP A 98 19.73 -0.69 -28.38
C ASP A 98 19.24 0.21 -27.24
N ASN A 99 20.03 0.27 -26.17
CA ASN A 99 19.81 1.26 -25.13
C ASN A 99 19.97 2.68 -25.72
N PRO A 100 18.92 3.53 -25.72
CA PRO A 100 19.00 4.88 -26.27
C PRO A 100 19.92 5.81 -25.46
N TYR A 101 20.23 5.43 -24.22
CA TYR A 101 21.15 6.17 -23.34
C TYR A 101 22.61 5.73 -23.48
N LYS A 102 22.95 4.84 -24.43
CA LYS A 102 24.35 4.48 -24.70
C LYS A 102 25.12 5.67 -25.27
N SER A 103 26.37 5.82 -24.87
CA SER A 103 27.24 6.85 -25.47
C SER A 103 27.36 6.63 -26.98
N GLN A 104 27.21 7.72 -27.75
CA GLN A 104 27.40 7.64 -29.19
C GLN A 104 28.88 7.36 -29.48
N ARG A 105 29.14 6.31 -30.25
CA ARG A 105 30.48 6.06 -30.76
C ARG A 105 30.73 7.03 -31.91
N SER A 106 31.79 7.82 -31.83
CA SER A 106 32.26 8.60 -32.97
C SER A 106 32.69 7.63 -34.08
N CYS A 107 32.00 7.67 -35.22
CA CYS A 107 32.45 6.97 -36.42
C CYS A 107 33.29 7.94 -37.25
N THR A 108 34.56 7.60 -37.47
CA THR A 108 35.39 8.29 -38.46
C THR A 108 35.30 7.50 -39.75
N VAL A 109 34.71 8.08 -40.78
CA VAL A 109 34.77 7.54 -42.14
C VAL A 109 36.17 7.83 -42.67
N ILE A 110 36.91 6.79 -43.03
CA ILE A 110 38.24 6.87 -43.66
C ILE A 110 38.05 6.71 -45.17
#